data_AF-Q1RRD8-F1
#
_entry.id   AF-Q1RRD8-F1
#
_cell.length_a   1.000
_cell.length_b   1.000
_cell.length_c   1.000
_cell.angle_alpha   90.00
_cell.angle_beta   90.00
_cell.angle_gamma   90.00
#
_symmetry.space_group_name_H-M   'P 1'
#
loop_
_entity.id
_entity.type
_entity.pdbx_description
1 polymer ?
#
loop_
_entity_poly.entity_id
_entity_poly.type
_entity_poly.pdbx_seq_one_letter_code
_entity_poly.pdbx_strand_id
1 'polypeptide(L)'
;MKLEHWALFAHPKVSLATSYYSDLADEHERVTGRKGSHAATRANIVQAMHRHIPLQVGIVEVFDGQRTAQAREELLALGVRSVNVDRGSVGRGEVRVPSTADLCGRCAKGRAPVMSDGTVTPCVLGRFLRTGNAKTDGLANVFSGQPWADTAARIPRRPVPTAGCTPADSNDCDPANTPACDPAY
;
A
#
# COMPACT_ATOMS: atom_id res chain seq x y z
N MET A 1 2.80 -17.76 8.52
CA MET A 1 1.74 -17.28 9.43
C MET A 1 1.54 -18.36 10.48
N LYS A 2 1.45 -18.04 11.78
CA LYS A 2 1.20 -19.06 12.80
C LYS A 2 -0.29 -19.41 12.80
N LEU A 3 -0.62 -20.67 13.09
CA LEU A 3 -2.01 -21.16 13.10
C LEU A 3 -2.89 -20.36 14.07
N GLU A 4 -2.33 -19.98 15.22
CA GLU A 4 -3.01 -19.20 16.26
C GLU A 4 -3.57 -17.85 15.77
N HIS A 5 -2.97 -17.24 14.74
CA HIS A 5 -3.41 -15.92 14.26
C HIS A 5 -4.71 -16.01 13.43
N TRP A 6 -5.03 -17.16 12.83
CA TRP A 6 -6.23 -17.28 11.99
C TRP A 6 -7.53 -17.06 12.75
N ALA A 7 -7.57 -17.43 14.04
CA ALA A 7 -8.71 -17.15 14.90
C ALA A 7 -8.97 -15.64 15.04
N LEU A 8 -7.91 -14.84 15.14
CA LEU A 8 -8.00 -13.37 15.22
C LEU A 8 -8.46 -12.77 13.87
N PHE A 9 -7.93 -13.28 12.76
CA PHE A 9 -8.27 -12.77 11.43
C PHE A 9 -9.68 -13.14 10.97
N ALA A 10 -10.30 -14.17 11.56
CA ALA A 10 -11.68 -14.54 11.28
C ALA A 10 -12.71 -13.57 11.90
N HIS A 11 -12.28 -12.58 12.68
CA HIS A 11 -13.18 -11.58 13.23
C HIS A 11 -13.89 -10.79 12.10
N PRO A 12 -15.23 -10.60 12.13
CA PRO A 12 -16.00 -10.06 11.01
C PRO A 12 -15.66 -8.61 10.64
N LYS A 13 -14.95 -7.88 11.50
CA LYS A 13 -14.47 -6.51 11.25
C LYS A 13 -13.00 -6.44 10.80
N VAL A 14 -12.40 -7.58 10.46
CA VAL A 14 -11.02 -7.66 9.99
C VAL A 14 -11.02 -8.06 8.52
N SER A 15 -10.22 -7.35 7.73
CA SER A 15 -9.83 -7.76 6.38
C SER A 15 -8.31 -7.98 6.34
N LEU A 16 -7.86 -8.76 5.37
CA LEU A 16 -6.46 -9.03 5.12
C LEU A 16 -6.02 -8.38 3.80
N ALA A 17 -4.79 -7.89 3.80
CA ALA A 17 -4.09 -7.47 2.60
C ALA A 17 -2.72 -8.16 2.55
N THR A 18 -2.30 -8.58 1.36
CA THR A 18 -0.93 -9.10 1.14
C THR A 18 -0.37 -8.59 -0.17
N SER A 19 0.94 -8.43 -0.23
CA SER A 19 1.63 -8.24 -1.50
C SER A 19 1.87 -9.58 -2.20
N TYR A 20 1.90 -9.53 -3.52
CA TYR A 20 2.29 -10.61 -4.42
C TYR A 20 3.17 -10.01 -5.53
N TYR A 21 4.08 -10.79 -6.10
CA TYR A 21 5.07 -10.23 -7.03
C TYR A 21 5.10 -10.96 -8.38
N SER A 22 4.91 -12.27 -8.41
CA SER A 22 4.89 -13.05 -9.66
C SER A 22 4.22 -14.39 -9.44
N ASP A 23 3.72 -15.02 -10.50
CA ASP A 23 3.29 -16.43 -10.54
C ASP A 23 4.49 -17.40 -10.52
N LEU A 24 5.70 -16.90 -10.82
CA LEU A 24 6.93 -17.67 -10.74
C LEU A 24 7.58 -17.52 -9.37
N ALA A 25 7.89 -18.67 -8.75
CA ALA A 25 8.56 -18.71 -7.46
C ALA A 25 9.89 -17.94 -7.48
N ASP A 26 10.72 -18.13 -8.50
CA ASP A 26 12.03 -17.47 -8.60
C ASP A 26 11.92 -15.95 -8.67
N GLU A 27 10.95 -15.42 -9.42
CA GLU A 27 10.69 -13.98 -9.49
C GLU A 27 10.20 -13.42 -8.16
N HIS A 28 9.19 -14.07 -7.54
CA HIS A 28 8.64 -13.63 -6.27
C HIS A 28 9.68 -13.72 -5.13
N GLU A 29 10.48 -14.77 -5.11
CA GLU A 29 11.53 -15.00 -4.11
C GLU A 29 12.71 -14.04 -4.31
N ARG A 30 13.03 -13.68 -5.56
CA ARG A 30 14.02 -12.61 -5.85
C ARG A 30 13.63 -11.29 -5.23
N VAL A 31 12.35 -10.88 -5.34
CA VAL A 31 11.90 -9.59 -4.77
C VAL A 31 11.85 -9.64 -3.24
N THR A 32 11.33 -10.73 -2.68
CA THR A 32 11.16 -10.86 -1.23
C THR A 32 12.45 -11.21 -0.49
N GLY A 33 13.48 -11.68 -1.20
CA GLY A 33 14.76 -12.13 -0.63
C GLY A 33 14.63 -13.37 0.26
N ARG A 34 13.54 -14.15 0.13
CA ARG A 34 13.26 -15.30 1.01
C ARG A 34 12.81 -16.51 0.22
N LYS A 35 13.61 -17.58 0.25
CA LYS A 35 13.27 -18.87 -0.36
C LYS A 35 11.98 -19.45 0.23
N GLY A 36 11.12 -20.01 -0.61
CA GLY A 36 9.80 -20.54 -0.25
C GLY A 36 8.74 -19.47 0.03
N SER A 37 9.04 -18.18 -0.17
CA SER A 37 8.07 -17.11 0.10
C SER A 37 6.85 -17.19 -0.81
N HIS A 38 7.05 -17.57 -2.08
CA HIS A 38 5.97 -17.71 -3.06
C HIS A 38 4.94 -18.75 -2.60
N ALA A 39 5.40 -19.98 -2.34
CA ALA A 39 4.55 -21.07 -1.87
C ALA A 39 3.84 -20.72 -0.55
N ALA A 40 4.55 -20.09 0.40
CA ALA A 40 3.97 -19.67 1.66
C ALA A 40 2.90 -18.59 1.49
N THR A 41 3.12 -17.58 0.64
CA THR A 41 2.14 -16.52 0.36
C THR A 41 0.90 -17.10 -0.30
N ARG A 42 1.07 -17.91 -1.35
CA ARG A 42 -0.02 -18.59 -2.04
C ARG A 42 -0.84 -19.47 -1.10
N ALA A 43 -0.18 -20.24 -0.23
CA ALA A 43 -0.86 -21.05 0.78
C ALA A 43 -1.71 -20.18 1.74
N ASN A 44 -1.19 -19.04 2.20
CA ASN A 44 -1.96 -18.14 3.08
C ASN A 44 -3.16 -17.51 2.36
N ILE A 45 -3.03 -17.15 1.08
CA ILE A 45 -4.15 -16.66 0.26
C ILE A 45 -5.26 -17.71 0.20
N VAL A 46 -4.92 -18.96 -0.13
CA VAL A 46 -5.86 -20.08 -0.15
C VAL A 46 -6.52 -20.26 1.23
N GLN A 47 -5.75 -20.19 2.32
CA GLN A 47 -6.30 -20.31 3.68
C GLN A 47 -7.25 -19.18 4.08
N ALA A 48 -6.98 -17.94 3.67
CA ALA A 48 -7.88 -16.81 3.89
C ALA A 48 -9.19 -17.00 3.12
N MET A 49 -9.12 -17.51 1.88
CA MET A 49 -10.30 -17.78 1.05
C MET A 49 -11.16 -18.90 1.61
N HIS A 50 -10.57 -20.00 2.06
CA HIS A 50 -11.30 -21.08 2.75
C HIS A 50 -12.02 -20.61 4.02
N ARG A 51 -11.53 -19.56 4.67
CA ARG A 51 -12.13 -18.99 5.89
C ARG A 51 -13.11 -17.85 5.60
N HIS A 52 -13.35 -17.52 4.34
CA HIS A 52 -14.18 -16.40 3.91
C HIS A 52 -13.75 -15.05 4.51
N ILE A 53 -12.45 -14.88 4.79
CA ILE A 53 -11.91 -13.61 5.28
C ILE A 53 -11.78 -12.66 4.09
N PRO A 54 -12.30 -11.41 4.17
CA PRO A 54 -12.12 -10.42 3.12
C PRO A 54 -10.62 -10.23 2.83
N LEU A 55 -10.22 -10.47 1.58
CA LEU A 55 -8.82 -10.45 1.15
C LEU A 55 -8.64 -9.53 -0.05
N GLN A 56 -7.62 -8.68 0.05
CA GLN A 56 -7.08 -7.89 -1.05
C GLN A 56 -5.63 -8.31 -1.33
N VAL A 57 -5.25 -8.37 -2.59
CA VAL A 57 -3.87 -8.64 -3.00
C VAL A 57 -3.35 -7.52 -3.86
N GLY A 58 -2.23 -6.92 -3.45
CA GLY A 58 -1.50 -5.94 -4.23
C GLY A 58 -0.34 -6.59 -4.97
N ILE A 59 -0.37 -6.56 -6.30
CA ILE A 59 0.77 -6.91 -7.14
C ILE A 59 1.67 -5.68 -7.25
N VAL A 60 2.96 -5.82 -6.94
CA VAL A 60 3.89 -4.70 -7.06
C VAL A 60 4.94 -5.01 -8.12
N GLU A 61 4.93 -4.27 -9.21
CA GLU A 61 5.96 -4.33 -10.25
C GLU A 61 7.23 -3.63 -9.74
N VAL A 62 8.34 -4.37 -9.71
CA VAL A 62 9.63 -3.86 -9.21
C VAL A 62 10.79 -4.02 -10.18
N PHE A 63 10.59 -4.72 -11.30
CA PHE A 63 11.58 -4.84 -12.38
C PHE A 63 10.89 -5.06 -13.72
N ASP A 64 11.56 -4.69 -14.81
CA ASP A 64 11.05 -4.85 -16.16
C ASP A 64 10.89 -6.33 -16.54
N GLY A 65 9.76 -6.66 -17.17
CA GLY A 65 9.45 -8.02 -17.60
C GLY A 65 8.91 -8.92 -16.49
N GLN A 66 8.62 -8.39 -15.31
CA GLN A 66 7.91 -9.12 -14.25
C GLN A 66 6.54 -9.60 -14.76
N ARG A 67 6.19 -10.85 -14.43
CA ARG A 67 4.94 -11.49 -14.88
C ARG A 67 3.71 -11.05 -14.08
N THR A 68 3.46 -9.74 -14.03
CA THR A 68 2.36 -9.14 -13.26
C THR A 68 0.97 -9.53 -13.79
N ALA A 69 0.82 -9.67 -15.10
CA ALA A 69 -0.43 -10.10 -15.74
C ALA A 69 -0.77 -11.56 -15.38
N GLN A 70 0.22 -12.45 -15.46
CA GLN A 70 0.06 -13.87 -15.15
C GLN A 70 -0.16 -14.08 -13.65
N ALA A 71 0.52 -13.31 -12.80
CA ALA A 71 0.25 -13.27 -11.37
C ALA A 71 -1.20 -12.85 -11.07
N ARG A 72 -1.73 -11.86 -11.81
CA ARG A 72 -3.14 -11.44 -11.68
C ARG A 72 -4.10 -12.56 -12.08
N GLU A 73 -3.85 -13.22 -13.20
CA GLU A 73 -4.66 -14.36 -13.67
C GLU A 73 -4.67 -15.50 -12.64
N GLU A 74 -3.53 -15.84 -12.06
CA GLU A 74 -3.44 -16.85 -11.00
C GLU A 74 -4.29 -16.47 -9.78
N LEU A 75 -4.19 -15.23 -9.30
CA LEU A 75 -4.95 -14.76 -8.13
C LEU A 75 -6.46 -14.77 -8.38
N LEU A 76 -6.89 -14.38 -9.58
CA LEU A 76 -8.29 -14.46 -10.00
C LEU A 76 -8.76 -15.92 -10.05
N ALA A 77 -7.94 -16.84 -10.59
CA ALA A 77 -8.24 -18.27 -10.64
C ALA A 77 -8.32 -18.90 -9.23
N LEU A 78 -7.58 -18.37 -8.26
CA LEU A 78 -7.67 -18.74 -6.84
C LEU A 78 -8.91 -18.17 -6.13
N GLY A 79 -9.67 -17.30 -6.78
CA GLY A 79 -10.90 -16.71 -6.25
C GLY A 79 -10.72 -15.36 -5.54
N VAL A 80 -9.53 -14.75 -5.61
CA VAL A 80 -9.30 -13.40 -5.09
C VAL A 80 -10.04 -12.40 -5.96
N ARG A 81 -10.89 -11.57 -5.36
CA ARG A 81 -11.72 -10.60 -6.13
C ARG A 81 -11.12 -9.21 -6.21
N SER A 82 -10.33 -8.80 -5.22
CA SER A 82 -9.68 -7.50 -5.18
C SER A 82 -8.19 -7.66 -5.42
N VAL A 83 -7.78 -7.39 -6.66
CA VAL A 83 -6.39 -7.47 -7.10
C VAL A 83 -6.01 -6.17 -7.80
N ASN A 84 -4.98 -5.50 -7.29
CA ASN A 84 -4.43 -4.28 -7.88
C ASN A 84 -3.01 -4.48 -8.33
N VAL A 85 -2.55 -3.66 -9.26
CA VAL A 85 -1.17 -3.62 -9.71
C VAL A 85 -0.63 -2.22 -9.47
N ASP A 86 0.42 -2.13 -8.67
CA ASP A 86 1.11 -0.90 -8.32
C ASP A 86 2.55 -0.94 -8.83
N ARG A 87 3.11 0.25 -9.09
CA ARG A 87 4.54 0.44 -9.36
C ARG A 87 5.17 1.20 -8.19
N GLY A 88 6.14 0.58 -7.51
CA GLY A 88 6.77 1.17 -6.33
C GLY A 88 8.06 1.90 -6.66
N SER A 89 8.13 3.22 -6.41
CA SER A 89 9.33 4.06 -6.63
C SER A 89 9.94 4.67 -5.37
N VAL A 90 9.45 4.30 -4.18
CA VAL A 90 9.85 4.91 -2.89
C VAL A 90 10.26 3.83 -1.88
N GLY A 91 11.24 4.13 -1.04
CA GLY A 91 11.74 3.22 -0.02
C GLY A 91 12.69 2.17 -0.60
N ARG A 92 12.32 0.88 -0.55
CA ARG A 92 13.19 -0.19 -1.09
C ARG A 92 13.22 -0.25 -2.62
N GLY A 93 12.27 0.40 -3.29
CA GLY A 93 12.26 0.60 -4.75
C GLY A 93 12.77 1.98 -5.16
N GLU A 94 13.46 2.70 -4.27
CA GLU A 94 13.95 4.03 -4.54
C GLU A 94 15.10 4.00 -5.55
N VAL A 95 14.91 4.67 -6.68
CA VAL A 95 15.95 4.86 -7.71
C VAL A 95 16.68 6.20 -7.50
N ARG A 96 16.08 7.14 -6.76
CA ARG A 96 16.64 8.45 -6.40
C ARG A 96 16.00 9.01 -5.13
N VAL A 97 16.70 9.94 -4.48
CA VAL A 97 16.20 10.66 -3.30
C VAL A 97 14.83 11.28 -3.58
N PRO A 98 13.78 10.94 -2.80
CA PRO A 98 12.44 11.44 -3.02
C PRO A 98 12.32 12.90 -2.59
N SER A 99 11.47 13.62 -3.29
CA SER A 99 11.17 15.03 -3.05
C SER A 99 9.66 15.24 -2.95
N THR A 100 9.23 16.41 -2.50
CA THR A 100 7.79 16.74 -2.47
C THR A 100 7.14 16.73 -3.85
N ALA A 101 7.91 16.89 -4.93
CA ALA A 101 7.41 16.81 -6.31
C ALA A 101 6.95 15.39 -6.70
N ASP A 102 7.44 14.36 -6.00
CA ASP A 102 7.13 12.96 -6.25
C ASP A 102 5.80 12.50 -5.64
N LEU A 103 5.19 13.38 -4.84
CA LEU A 103 3.96 13.09 -4.12
C LEU A 103 2.73 13.42 -4.98
N CYS A 104 1.66 12.67 -4.77
CA CYS A 104 0.40 12.80 -5.51
C CYS A 104 -0.40 14.08 -5.19
N GLY A 105 0.08 14.93 -4.27
CA GLY A 105 -0.59 16.18 -3.86
C GLY A 105 -1.73 16.02 -2.85
N ARG A 106 -2.02 14.78 -2.40
CA ARG A 106 -3.03 14.48 -1.35
C ARG A 106 -2.43 14.22 0.04
N CYS A 107 -1.11 14.22 0.15
CA CYS A 107 -0.43 14.05 1.44
C CYS A 107 -0.86 15.13 2.45
N ALA A 108 -0.82 14.78 3.74
CA ALA A 108 -1.32 15.57 4.86
C ALA A 108 -2.84 15.86 4.83
N LYS A 109 -3.63 15.11 4.04
CA LYS A 109 -5.10 15.19 4.02
C LYS A 109 -5.71 13.84 4.36
N GLY A 110 -6.49 13.78 5.45
CA GLY A 110 -7.29 12.62 5.86
C GLY A 110 -6.52 11.41 6.39
N ARG A 111 -5.20 11.30 6.12
CA ARG A 111 -4.36 10.17 6.52
C ARG A 111 -3.00 10.64 7.03
N ALA A 112 -2.49 9.96 8.05
CA ALA A 112 -1.17 10.20 8.62
C ALA A 112 -0.58 8.88 9.15
N PRO A 113 0.51 8.37 8.56
CA PRO A 113 1.22 7.26 9.16
C PRO A 113 1.91 7.66 10.46
N VAL A 114 1.87 6.74 11.42
CA VAL A 114 2.69 6.78 12.63
C VAL A 114 3.72 5.66 12.50
N MET A 115 4.99 6.03 12.44
CA MET A 115 6.12 5.11 12.34
C MET A 115 6.33 4.39 13.68
N SER A 116 7.10 3.28 13.68
CA SER A 116 7.32 2.46 14.88
C SER A 116 7.98 3.23 16.04
N ASP A 117 8.79 4.24 15.73
CA ASP A 117 9.42 5.14 16.70
C ASP A 117 8.46 6.23 17.23
N GLY A 118 7.26 6.34 16.67
CA GLY A 118 6.26 7.37 16.98
C GLY A 118 6.29 8.56 16.04
N THR A 119 7.26 8.65 15.12
CA THR A 119 7.32 9.75 14.15
C THR A 119 6.05 9.77 13.30
N VAL A 120 5.42 10.94 13.18
CA VAL A 120 4.25 11.16 12.32
C VAL A 120 4.70 11.77 11.00
N THR A 121 4.15 11.27 9.89
CA THR A 121 4.46 11.73 8.53
C THR A 121 3.17 12.08 7.78
N PRO A 122 3.22 12.89 6.70
CA PRO A 122 2.02 13.31 5.97
C PRO A 122 1.46 12.20 5.05
N CYS A 123 2.26 11.18 4.74
CA CYS A 123 1.89 10.03 3.89
C CYS A 123 2.96 8.92 4.01
N VAL A 124 2.61 7.69 3.66
CA VAL A 124 3.54 6.54 3.65
C VAL A 124 4.63 6.68 2.58
N LEU A 125 4.34 7.39 1.49
CA LEU A 125 5.33 7.77 0.47
C LEU A 125 6.12 9.03 0.88
N GLY A 126 5.59 9.82 1.82
CA GLY A 126 6.22 11.01 2.38
C GLY A 126 6.99 10.77 3.66
N ARG A 127 7.55 9.56 3.89
CA ARG A 127 8.23 9.19 5.14
C ARG A 127 9.41 10.10 5.50
N PHE A 128 10.04 10.71 4.50
CA PHE A 128 11.13 11.67 4.66
C PHE A 128 10.67 13.02 5.23
N LEU A 129 9.36 13.30 5.24
CA LEU A 129 8.75 14.52 5.78
C LEU A 129 8.26 14.27 7.21
N ARG A 130 9.15 14.43 8.19
CA ARG A 130 8.82 14.22 9.60
C ARG A 130 8.12 15.45 10.17
N THR A 131 6.98 15.26 10.82
CA THR A 131 6.09 16.36 11.27
C THR A 131 5.91 16.46 12.79
N GLY A 132 6.49 15.52 13.54
CA GLY A 132 6.41 15.43 15.00
C GLY A 132 6.42 13.98 15.46
N ASN A 133 6.17 13.74 16.75
CA ASN A 133 6.13 12.39 17.32
C ASN A 133 4.91 12.18 18.24
N ALA A 134 4.11 11.16 17.94
CA ALA A 134 2.87 10.87 18.67
C ALA A 134 3.11 10.47 20.14
N LYS A 135 4.28 9.92 20.48
CA LYS A 135 4.63 9.48 21.84
C LYS A 135 5.08 10.63 22.74
N THR A 136 5.78 11.62 22.19
CA THR A 136 6.32 12.76 22.97
C THR A 136 5.39 13.95 22.93
N ASP A 137 4.83 14.25 21.76
CA ASP A 137 4.09 15.50 21.53
C ASP A 137 2.58 15.28 21.66
N GLY A 138 2.12 14.05 21.38
CA GLY A 138 0.70 13.70 21.28
C GLY A 138 0.11 14.10 19.91
N LEU A 139 -0.81 13.28 19.38
CA LEU A 139 -1.34 13.45 18.03
C LEU A 139 -2.01 14.80 17.79
N ALA A 140 -2.75 15.32 18.78
CA ALA A 140 -3.41 16.61 18.67
C ALA A 140 -2.41 17.74 18.40
N ASN A 141 -1.32 17.79 19.17
CA ASN A 141 -0.28 18.81 19.04
C ASN A 141 0.51 18.66 17.73
N VAL A 142 0.74 17.44 17.27
CA VAL A 142 1.37 17.21 15.96
C VAL A 142 0.51 17.80 14.84
N PHE A 143 -0.79 17.52 14.82
CA PHE A 143 -1.68 17.97 13.74
C PHE A 143 -2.00 19.46 13.80
N SER A 144 -2.04 20.07 14.99
CA SER A 144 -2.17 21.52 15.14
C SER A 144 -0.85 22.28 15.05
N GLY A 145 0.28 21.57 14.94
CA GLY A 145 1.62 22.14 14.99
C GLY A 145 2.07 22.74 13.65
N GLN A 146 2.94 23.75 13.74
CA GLN A 146 3.54 24.40 12.57
C GLN A 146 4.28 23.42 11.63
N PRO A 147 5.02 22.40 12.10
CA PRO A 147 5.70 21.46 11.21
C PRO A 147 4.75 20.71 10.27
N TRP A 148 3.54 20.35 10.75
CA TRP A 148 2.51 19.73 9.93
C TRP A 148 1.97 20.71 8.88
N ALA A 149 1.64 21.94 9.30
CA ALA A 149 1.15 22.99 8.40
C ALA A 149 2.16 23.34 7.29
N ASP A 150 3.43 23.52 7.65
CA ASP A 150 4.50 23.83 6.70
C ASP A 150 4.73 22.70 5.70
N THR A 151 4.71 21.45 6.20
CA THR A 151 4.84 20.27 5.35
C THR A 151 3.69 20.17 4.36
N ALA A 152 2.45 20.38 4.82
CA ALA A 152 1.26 20.37 3.97
C ALA A 152 1.30 21.46 2.90
N ALA A 153 1.85 22.64 3.23
CA ALA A 153 1.99 23.76 2.30
C ALA A 153 3.06 23.55 1.23
N ARG A 154 4.14 22.81 1.54
CA ARG A 154 5.26 22.52 0.61
C ARG A 154 4.96 21.44 -0.42
N ILE A 155 3.86 20.70 -0.27
CA ILE A 155 3.49 19.60 -1.16
C ILE A 155 2.65 20.18 -2.30
N PRO A 156 3.13 20.14 -3.57
CA PRO A 156 2.40 20.71 -4.69
C PRO A 156 1.03 20.05 -4.83
N ARG A 157 -0.03 20.85 -4.84
CA ARG A 157 -1.38 20.35 -5.12
C ARG A 157 -1.47 20.08 -6.61
N ARG A 158 -1.65 18.82 -6.99
CA ARG A 158 -1.96 18.46 -8.37
C ARG A 158 -3.46 18.63 -8.60
N PRO A 159 -3.90 19.29 -9.68
CA PRO A 159 -5.31 19.31 -10.05
C PRO A 159 -5.79 17.87 -10.26
N VAL A 160 -6.96 17.54 -9.73
CA VAL A 160 -7.62 16.27 -10.04
C VAL A 160 -7.91 16.26 -11.54
N PRO A 161 -7.52 15.23 -12.31
CA PRO A 161 -7.93 15.14 -13.70
C PRO A 161 -9.46 15.27 -13.76
N THR A 162 -9.96 16.28 -14.49
CA THR A 162 -11.38 16.58 -14.66
C THR A 162 -12.05 15.60 -15.62
N ALA A 163 -11.80 14.30 -15.44
CA ALA A 163 -12.46 13.21 -16.15
C ALA A 163 -13.38 12.47 -15.15
N GLY A 164 -14.51 13.09 -14.83
CA GLY A 164 -15.80 12.41 -14.91
C GLY A 164 -16.19 11.31 -13.92
N CYS A 165 -15.63 11.19 -12.70
CA CYS A 165 -16.26 10.39 -11.65
C CYS A 165 -16.06 10.98 -10.23
N THR A 166 -17.17 11.19 -9.51
CA THR A 166 -17.26 11.39 -8.06
C THR A 166 -18.35 10.43 -7.52
N PRO A 167 -18.32 10.02 -6.24
CA PRO A 167 -17.57 10.62 -5.15
C PRO A 167 -16.09 10.28 -5.23
N ALA A 168 -15.27 11.28 -4.95
CA ALA A 168 -13.83 11.15 -4.80
C ALA A 168 -13.52 10.48 -3.45
N ASP A 169 -13.93 9.22 -3.28
CA ASP A 169 -13.67 8.41 -2.08
C ASP A 169 -12.55 7.38 -2.28
N SER A 170 -12.07 7.18 -3.51
CA SER A 170 -10.78 6.51 -3.76
C SER A 170 -9.63 7.42 -3.34
N ASN A 171 -9.28 7.25 -2.07
CA ASN A 171 -8.21 7.86 -1.32
C ASN A 171 -6.86 7.19 -1.66
N ASP A 172 -6.37 7.35 -2.90
CA ASP A 172 -5.28 6.55 -3.49
C ASP A 172 -3.88 6.79 -2.90
N CYS A 173 -3.72 6.39 -1.65
CA CYS A 173 -2.46 6.02 -1.00
C CYS A 173 -2.62 4.66 -0.27
N ASP A 174 -3.66 3.89 -0.63
CA ASP A 174 -3.89 2.49 -0.30
C ASP A 174 -3.67 1.71 -1.61
N PRO A 175 -3.14 0.47 -1.64
CA PRO A 175 -3.49 -0.44 -2.74
C PRO A 175 -5.01 -0.42 -2.87
N ALA A 176 -5.55 0.21 -3.92
CA ALA A 176 -6.90 0.76 -3.91
C ALA A 176 -7.99 -0.34 -3.77
N ASN A 177 -8.97 -0.18 -2.88
CA ASN A 177 -10.10 -1.12 -2.80
C ASN A 177 -11.08 -1.01 -4.00
N THR A 178 -10.73 -0.19 -5.00
CA THR A 178 -11.52 0.12 -6.20
C THR A 178 -10.64 0.01 -7.45
N PRO A 179 -11.18 -0.51 -8.57
CA PRO A 179 -10.45 -0.57 -9.84
C PRO A 179 -10.01 0.84 -10.25
N ALA A 180 -8.73 1.01 -10.57
CA ALA A 180 -8.24 2.24 -11.19
C ALA A 180 -8.97 2.46 -12.53
N CYS A 181 -9.41 3.68 -12.79
CA CYS A 181 -9.86 4.06 -14.13
C CYS A 181 -8.64 4.27 -15.02
N ASP A 182 -8.72 3.76 -16.25
CA ASP A 182 -7.66 3.95 -17.24
C ASP A 182 -7.48 5.43 -17.62
N PRO A 183 -6.25 5.85 -18.01
CA PRO A 183 -5.04 5.03 -18.03
C PRO A 183 -4.31 5.06 -16.68
N ALA A 184 -3.92 3.87 -16.20
CA ALA A 184 -2.95 3.72 -15.12
C ALA A 184 -1.54 4.04 -15.65
N TYR A 185 -0.87 5.03 -15.05
CA TYR A 185 0.53 5.37 -15.35
C TYR A 185 1.50 4.35 -14.75
#